data_AF-Q5C263-F1
#
_entry.id   AF-Q5C263-F1
#
_cell.length_a   1.000
_cell.length_b   1.000
_cell.length_c   1.000
_cell.angle_alpha   90.00
_cell.angle_beta   90.00
_cell.angle_gamma   90.00
#
_symmetry.space_group_name_H-M   'P 1'
#
loop_
_entity.id
_entity.type
_entity.pdbx_description
1 polymer ?
#
loop_
_entity_poly.entity_id
_entity_poly.type
_entity_poly.pdbx_seq_one_letter_code
_entity_poly.pdbx_strand_id
1 'polypeptide(L)'
;LHGRLLIAADIMQWLYSTSLNPYNTTEFFTWQWNNVVVIWENGVIRFDGNLDIIYQTASKYDGMCRLFHMPHLEMTVKLDWLSLRDPNDHHSVKSCYTDSLSLEEQSQHDSYKYFRAYRLAMEVNLTVKPPPSGSLTMEQRPWCLFYTSVLKFADKLRVCLSQIPRPIRRGTFYQYNPPRKPHFGRLLQSLEFSINIPQLELIFWVSYAKRTGVHVKTGPVQVIGKLQRKIENEIKVHRLIEKAPSNFYLNSS
;
A
#
# COMPACT_ATOMS: atom_id res chain seq x y z
N LEU A 1 11.24 22.19 -4.61
CA LEU A 1 10.24 21.71 -5.59
C LEU A 1 9.79 20.32 -5.16
N HIS A 2 8.49 20.10 -4.93
CA HIS A 2 7.95 18.76 -4.77
C HIS A 2 7.44 18.30 -6.13
N GLY A 3 7.99 17.19 -6.64
CA GLY A 3 7.70 16.71 -7.98
C GLY A 3 6.37 15.94 -8.05
N ARG A 4 5.79 15.90 -9.25
CA ARG A 4 4.69 15.00 -9.62
C ARG A 4 5.22 13.99 -10.61
N LEU A 5 5.02 12.70 -10.34
CA LEU A 5 5.31 11.62 -11.28
C LEU A 5 3.99 11.13 -11.88
N LEU A 6 3.93 11.04 -13.20
CA LEU A 6 2.82 10.46 -13.93
C LEU A 6 3.33 9.27 -14.72
N ILE A 7 2.67 8.13 -14.56
CA ILE A 7 2.94 6.91 -15.31
C ILE A 7 1.64 6.54 -16.02
N ALA A 8 1.68 6.42 -17.34
CA ALA A 8 0.58 5.86 -18.11
C ALA A 8 1.06 4.55 -18.73
N ALA A 9 0.32 3.47 -18.52
CA ALA A 9 0.68 2.15 -19.00
C ALA A 9 -0.55 1.37 -19.43
N ASP A 10 -0.44 0.67 -20.57
CA ASP A 10 -1.50 -0.23 -21.03
C ASP A 10 -1.66 -1.42 -20.07
N ILE A 11 -0.54 -1.94 -19.54
CA ILE A 11 -0.52 -3.03 -18.57
C ILE A 11 0.55 -2.74 -17.51
N MET A 12 0.17 -2.83 -16.23
CA MET A 12 1.08 -2.81 -15.10
C MET A 12 0.77 -3.99 -14.18
N GLN A 13 1.78 -4.79 -13.85
CA GLN A 13 1.60 -6.01 -13.05
C GLN A 13 2.48 -5.99 -11.80
N TRP A 14 1.87 -6.33 -10.67
CA TRP A 14 2.58 -6.73 -9.45
C TRP A 14 2.42 -8.23 -9.25
N LEU A 15 3.54 -8.94 -9.33
CA LEU A 15 3.62 -10.37 -9.19
C LEU A 15 4.15 -10.72 -7.79
N TYR A 16 3.43 -11.59 -7.09
CA TYR A 16 3.86 -12.14 -5.82
C TYR A 16 3.96 -13.66 -5.94
N SER A 17 5.13 -14.23 -5.68
CA SER A 17 5.31 -15.68 -5.68
C SER A 17 4.57 -16.31 -4.52
N THR A 18 3.76 -17.32 -4.80
CA THR A 18 2.93 -18.00 -3.80
C THR A 18 3.54 -19.33 -3.38
N SER A 19 4.84 -19.49 -3.61
CA SER A 19 5.64 -20.66 -3.28
C SER A 19 6.89 -20.26 -2.51
N LEU A 20 7.28 -21.10 -1.56
CA LEU A 20 8.54 -20.92 -0.82
C LEU A 20 9.76 -21.37 -1.65
N ASN A 21 9.54 -22.13 -2.72
CA ASN A 21 10.61 -22.53 -3.62
C ASN A 21 10.96 -21.35 -4.55
N PRO A 22 12.19 -20.79 -4.47
CA PRO A 22 12.59 -19.64 -5.30
C PRO A 22 12.64 -19.96 -6.80
N TYR A 23 12.67 -21.25 -7.17
CA TYR A 23 12.68 -21.69 -8.57
C TYR A 23 11.28 -21.98 -9.13
N ASN A 24 10.21 -21.78 -8.34
CA ASN A 24 8.86 -21.98 -8.82
C ASN A 24 8.44 -20.80 -9.72
N THR A 25 8.17 -21.11 -10.99
CA THR A 25 7.73 -20.15 -12.01
C THR A 25 6.26 -20.35 -12.42
N THR A 26 5.48 -21.08 -11.62
CA THR A 26 4.13 -21.53 -12.02
C THR A 26 3.02 -21.08 -11.08
N GLU A 27 3.36 -20.60 -9.88
CA GLU A 27 2.38 -20.20 -8.87
C GLU A 27 2.59 -18.73 -8.46
N PHE A 28 1.71 -17.85 -8.95
CA PHE A 28 1.79 -16.41 -8.70
C PHE A 28 0.44 -15.82 -8.36
N PHE A 29 0.47 -14.85 -7.46
CA PHE A 29 -0.63 -13.93 -7.21
C PHE A 29 -0.32 -12.62 -7.92
N THR A 30 -1.17 -12.24 -8.86
CA THR A 30 -0.94 -11.11 -9.76
C THR A 30 -1.99 -10.05 -9.53
N TRP A 31 -1.53 -8.82 -9.27
CA TRP A 31 -2.34 -7.61 -9.33
C TRP A 31 -2.05 -6.97 -10.68
N GLN A 32 -3.00 -7.04 -11.60
CA GLN A 32 -2.86 -6.52 -12.94
C GLN A 32 -3.76 -5.30 -13.11
N TRP A 33 -3.14 -4.18 -13.44
CA TRP A 33 -3.82 -2.99 -13.89
C TRP A 33 -3.77 -2.91 -15.41
N ASN A 34 -4.90 -2.65 -16.05
CA ASN A 34 -5.00 -2.41 -17.48
C ASN A 34 -5.47 -0.98 -17.75
N ASN A 35 -4.91 -0.35 -18.79
CA ASN A 35 -5.16 1.03 -19.19
C ASN A 35 -5.08 1.98 -17.98
N VAL A 36 -3.97 1.91 -17.26
CA VAL A 36 -3.82 2.58 -15.96
C VAL A 36 -3.03 3.86 -16.07
N VAL A 37 -3.52 4.88 -15.38
CA VAL A 37 -2.78 6.11 -15.09
C VAL A 37 -2.48 6.14 -13.61
N VAL A 38 -1.19 6.16 -13.28
CA VAL A 38 -0.69 6.31 -11.91
C VAL A 38 -0.16 7.73 -11.75
N ILE A 39 -0.71 8.45 -10.78
CA ILE A 39 -0.24 9.78 -10.40
C ILE A 39 0.33 9.67 -8.99
N TRP A 40 1.62 9.98 -8.85
CA TRP A 40 2.28 10.07 -7.57
C TRP A 40 2.65 11.53 -7.28
N GLU A 41 1.98 12.06 -6.27
CA GLU A 41 2.22 13.36 -5.65
C GLU A 41 2.76 13.15 -4.22
N ASN A 42 3.20 14.23 -3.57
CA ASN A 42 3.76 14.10 -2.24
C ASN A 42 2.74 13.50 -1.24
N GLY A 43 3.05 12.31 -0.71
CA GLY A 43 2.19 11.57 0.21
C GLY A 43 0.90 11.02 -0.41
N VAL A 44 0.68 11.10 -1.73
CA VAL A 44 -0.56 10.61 -2.37
C VAL A 44 -0.24 9.86 -3.65
N ILE A 45 -0.72 8.62 -3.73
CA ILE A 45 -0.62 7.77 -4.92
C ILE A 45 -2.03 7.49 -5.41
N ARG A 46 -2.33 7.83 -6.66
CA ARG A 46 -3.62 7.57 -7.31
C ARG A 46 -3.42 6.62 -8.48
N PHE A 47 -4.30 5.64 -8.61
CA PHE A 47 -4.43 4.75 -9.76
C PHE A 47 -5.83 4.95 -10.33
N ASP A 48 -5.93 5.12 -11.64
CA ASP A 48 -7.20 5.12 -12.39
C ASP A 48 -7.06 4.13 -13.55
N GLY A 49 -7.85 3.07 -13.55
CA GLY A 49 -7.76 2.01 -14.56
C GLY A 49 -8.60 0.78 -14.20
N ASN A 50 -8.41 -0.32 -14.93
CA ASN A 50 -9.10 -1.58 -14.65
C ASN A 50 -8.20 -2.49 -13.82
N LEU A 51 -8.69 -2.99 -12.69
CA LEU A 51 -7.94 -3.90 -11.83
C LEU A 51 -8.46 -5.33 -11.95
N ASP A 52 -7.55 -6.24 -12.30
CA ASP A 52 -7.75 -7.68 -12.24
C ASP A 52 -6.85 -8.29 -11.16
N ILE A 53 -7.44 -9.09 -10.27
CA ILE A 53 -6.67 -9.92 -9.34
C ILE A 53 -6.71 -11.34 -9.86
N ILE A 54 -5.54 -11.86 -10.24
CA ILE A 54 -5.38 -13.13 -10.92
C ILE A 54 -4.53 -14.04 -10.06
N TYR A 55 -4.98 -15.27 -9.89
CA TYR A 55 -4.21 -16.34 -9.28
C TYR A 55 -3.79 -17.34 -10.35
N GLN A 56 -2.48 -17.53 -10.46
CA GLN A 56 -1.84 -18.45 -11.39
C GLN A 56 -1.46 -19.72 -10.62
N THR A 57 -1.85 -20.89 -11.09
CA THR A 57 -1.48 -22.16 -10.47
C THR A 57 -1.29 -23.26 -11.49
N ALA A 58 -0.29 -24.11 -11.24
CA ALA A 58 0.00 -25.29 -12.06
C ALA A 58 -1.11 -26.36 -12.01
N SER A 59 -2.06 -26.31 -11.05
CA SER A 59 -3.04 -27.37 -10.86
C SER A 59 -4.48 -26.92 -11.14
N LYS A 60 -5.16 -27.70 -12.00
CA LYS A 60 -6.63 -27.86 -12.10
C LYS A 60 -7.48 -26.76 -12.75
N TYR A 61 -6.94 -25.57 -13.05
CA TYR A 61 -7.70 -24.43 -13.60
C TYR A 61 -6.93 -23.73 -14.74
N ASP A 62 -6.81 -24.31 -15.94
CA ASP A 62 -6.19 -23.71 -17.17
C ASP A 62 -4.98 -22.76 -16.95
N GLY A 63 -4.18 -22.99 -15.90
CA GLY A 63 -3.13 -22.09 -15.42
C GLY A 63 -3.60 -20.79 -14.72
N MET A 64 -4.75 -20.18 -15.11
CA MET A 64 -5.13 -18.81 -14.73
C MET A 64 -6.55 -18.71 -14.16
N CYS A 65 -6.69 -18.27 -12.91
CA CYS A 65 -7.97 -18.00 -12.28
C CYS A 65 -8.10 -16.50 -11.94
N ARG A 66 -8.95 -15.77 -12.67
CA ARG A 66 -9.30 -14.38 -12.33
C ARG A 66 -10.29 -14.40 -11.15
N LEU A 67 -9.86 -13.85 -10.01
CA LEU A 67 -10.62 -13.85 -8.77
C LEU A 67 -11.49 -12.60 -8.64
N PHE A 68 -10.96 -11.46 -9.06
CA PHE A 68 -11.65 -10.19 -9.01
C PHE A 68 -11.42 -9.45 -10.32
N HIS A 69 -12.47 -8.79 -10.78
CA HIS A 69 -12.42 -7.82 -11.85
C HIS A 69 -13.12 -6.55 -11.39
N MET A 70 -12.43 -5.43 -11.44
CA MET A 70 -12.92 -4.11 -11.01
C MET A 70 -12.63 -3.11 -12.13
N PRO A 71 -13.56 -2.89 -13.06
CA PRO A 71 -13.38 -1.95 -14.16
C PRO A 71 -13.51 -0.51 -13.66
N HIS A 72 -12.81 0.42 -14.31
CA HIS A 72 -12.86 1.86 -14.01
C HIS A 72 -12.70 2.17 -12.52
N LEU A 73 -11.74 1.50 -11.89
CA LEU A 73 -11.41 1.63 -10.48
C LEU A 73 -10.49 2.83 -10.26
N GLU A 74 -10.94 3.76 -9.43
CA GLU A 74 -10.09 4.76 -8.82
C GLU A 74 -9.60 4.28 -7.45
N MET A 75 -8.29 4.06 -7.33
CA MET A 75 -7.65 3.75 -6.05
C MET A 75 -6.78 4.91 -5.62
N THR A 76 -7.00 5.44 -4.42
CA THR A 76 -6.16 6.48 -3.82
C THR A 76 -5.56 5.97 -2.53
N VAL A 77 -4.24 6.03 -2.43
CA VAL A 77 -3.47 5.76 -1.21
C VAL A 77 -2.84 7.05 -0.73
N LYS A 78 -3.28 7.55 0.42
CA LYS A 78 -2.65 8.69 1.10
C LYS A 78 -1.76 8.20 2.24
N LEU A 79 -0.59 8.79 2.35
CA LEU A 79 0.47 8.50 3.31
C LEU A 79 0.81 9.81 4.02
N ASP A 80 0.34 9.97 5.25
CA ASP A 80 0.71 11.08 6.13
C ASP A 80 1.77 10.59 7.12
N TRP A 81 3.02 10.94 6.82
CA TRP A 81 4.16 10.63 7.68
C TRP A 81 4.23 11.64 8.82
N LEU A 82 4.05 11.14 10.03
CA LEU A 82 4.07 11.94 11.24
C LEU A 82 5.51 12.04 11.73
N SER A 83 6.16 13.13 11.34
CA SER A 83 7.48 13.59 11.77
C SER A 83 7.38 14.70 12.84
N LEU A 84 8.50 15.00 13.49
CA LEU A 84 8.59 16.04 14.52
C LEU A 84 8.50 17.46 13.93
N ARG A 85 8.98 17.64 12.70
CA ARG A 85 8.87 18.87 11.91
C ARG A 85 8.07 18.64 10.63
N ASP A 86 7.84 19.70 9.87
CA ASP A 86 7.20 19.61 8.55
C ASP A 86 8.00 18.67 7.63
N PRO A 87 7.43 17.54 7.17
CA PRO A 87 8.12 16.61 6.29
C PRO A 87 8.48 17.21 4.93
N ASN A 88 7.88 18.35 4.56
CA ASN A 88 8.08 18.99 3.26
C ASN A 88 9.26 19.97 3.23
N ASP A 89 9.78 20.36 4.40
CA ASP A 89 10.89 21.30 4.55
C ASP A 89 12.26 20.59 4.46
N HIS A 90 12.53 20.01 3.30
CA HIS A 90 13.82 19.34 3.02
C HIS A 90 15.01 20.32 2.95
N HIS A 91 14.76 21.63 2.84
CA HIS A 91 15.81 22.65 2.77
C HIS A 91 16.48 22.93 4.13
N SER A 92 15.81 22.64 5.25
CA SER A 92 16.41 22.81 6.58
C SER A 92 17.32 21.64 7.00
N VAL A 93 17.42 20.60 6.18
CA VAL A 93 18.31 19.45 6.40
C VAL A 93 19.75 19.82 6.06
N LYS A 94 20.68 19.51 6.97
CA LYS A 94 22.12 19.70 6.80
C LYS A 94 22.83 18.35 6.84
N SER A 95 23.56 18.03 5.77
CA SER A 95 24.45 16.87 5.76
C SER A 95 25.64 17.10 6.68
N CYS A 96 26.04 16.07 7.42
CA CYS A 96 27.15 16.12 8.35
C CYS A 96 28.05 14.91 8.10
N TYR A 97 29.37 15.14 8.04
CA TYR A 97 30.34 14.05 7.92
C TYR A 97 30.51 13.39 9.30
N THR A 98 30.06 12.15 9.43
CA THR A 98 29.94 11.46 10.73
C THR A 98 31.22 10.78 11.20
N ASP A 99 32.14 10.44 10.30
CA ASP A 99 33.28 9.57 10.63
C ASP A 99 34.33 10.26 11.52
N SER A 100 34.36 11.60 11.49
CA SER A 100 35.27 12.39 12.32
C SER A 100 34.65 12.85 13.65
N LEU A 101 33.39 12.51 13.92
CA LEU A 101 32.64 13.00 15.08
C LEU A 101 32.47 11.92 16.13
N SER A 102 32.55 12.30 17.39
CA SER A 102 32.14 11.45 18.51
C SER A 102 30.62 11.18 18.47
N LEU A 103 30.17 10.13 19.16
CA LEU A 103 28.75 9.74 19.15
C LEU A 103 27.82 10.85 19.67
N GLU A 104 28.28 11.66 20.62
CA GLU A 104 27.51 12.78 21.18
C GLU A 104 27.36 13.92 20.16
N GLU A 105 28.44 14.27 19.47
CA GLU A 105 28.45 15.28 18.41
C GLU A 105 27.57 14.84 17.23
N GLN A 106 27.60 13.55 16.86
CA GLN A 106 26.72 13.01 15.84
C GLN A 106 25.23 13.25 16.17
N SER A 107 24.81 13.03 17.42
CA SER A 107 23.43 13.25 17.87
C SER A 107 23.03 14.74 17.87
N GLN A 108 23.97 15.63 18.20
CA GLN A 108 23.75 17.08 18.16
C GLN A 108 23.61 17.60 16.73
N HIS A 109 24.44 17.11 15.81
CA HIS A 109 24.46 17.53 14.40
C HIS A 109 23.48 16.77 13.49
N ASP A 110 22.77 15.78 14.02
CA ASP A 110 21.76 15.01 13.29
C ASP A 110 20.51 15.86 12.99
N SER A 111 20.55 16.61 11.89
CA SER A 111 19.42 17.37 11.38
C SER A 111 18.28 16.48 10.87
N TYR A 112 18.59 15.25 10.45
CA TYR A 112 17.62 14.28 9.94
C TYR A 112 16.69 13.74 11.03
N LYS A 113 17.07 13.80 12.30
CA LYS A 113 16.25 13.30 13.42
C LYS A 113 14.83 13.85 13.44
N TYR A 114 14.63 15.09 13.00
CA TYR A 114 13.32 15.73 12.98
C TYR A 114 12.40 15.27 11.84
N PHE A 115 12.98 14.68 10.80
CA PHE A 115 12.29 14.18 9.60
C PHE A 115 12.12 12.66 9.59
N ARG A 116 12.76 11.96 10.53
CA ARG A 116 12.55 10.52 10.72
C ARG A 116 11.09 10.29 11.04
N ALA A 117 10.38 9.67 10.11
CA ALA A 117 8.99 9.34 10.30
C ALA A 117 8.84 8.39 11.49
N TYR A 118 8.11 8.85 12.51
CA TYR A 118 7.85 8.06 13.70
C TYR A 118 6.60 7.20 13.51
N ARG A 119 5.58 7.79 12.88
CA ARG A 119 4.31 7.15 12.58
C ARG A 119 3.86 7.43 11.16
N LEU A 120 2.90 6.62 10.73
CA LEU A 120 2.21 6.73 9.46
C LEU A 120 0.69 6.67 9.73
N ALA A 121 -0.01 7.69 9.28
CA ALA A 121 -1.44 7.61 9.04
C ALA A 121 -1.66 7.31 7.55
N MET A 122 -2.40 6.24 7.26
CA MET A 122 -2.62 5.75 5.91
C MET A 122 -4.11 5.74 5.61
N GLU A 123 -4.49 6.23 4.45
CA GLU A 123 -5.87 6.21 3.94
C GLU A 123 -5.86 5.51 2.59
N VAL A 124 -6.70 4.50 2.42
CA VAL A 124 -6.82 3.73 1.19
C VAL A 124 -8.28 3.74 0.75
N ASN A 125 -8.56 4.41 -0.36
CA ASN A 125 -9.89 4.46 -0.94
C ASN A 125 -9.90 3.76 -2.29
N LEU A 126 -10.93 2.95 -2.50
CA LEU A 126 -11.21 2.26 -3.75
C LEU A 126 -12.64 2.62 -4.16
N THR A 127 -12.81 3.25 -5.31
CA THR A 127 -14.14 3.59 -5.84
C THR A 127 -14.24 3.10 -7.27
N VAL A 128 -15.21 2.23 -7.52
CA VAL A 128 -15.53 1.76 -8.87
C VAL A 128 -16.53 2.73 -9.48
N LYS A 129 -16.18 3.33 -10.62
CA LYS A 129 -17.11 4.20 -11.36
C LYS A 129 -18.26 3.35 -11.92
N PRO A 130 -19.51 3.82 -11.89
CA PRO A 130 -20.60 3.13 -12.53
C PRO A 130 -20.35 3.02 -14.04
N PRO A 131 -20.76 1.92 -14.69
CA PRO A 131 -20.60 1.78 -16.12
C PRO A 131 -21.35 2.90 -16.85
N PRO A 132 -20.82 3.39 -17.98
CA PRO A 132 -21.56 4.34 -18.83
C PRO A 132 -22.91 3.73 -19.23
N SER A 133 -23.96 4.56 -19.17
CA SER A 133 -25.36 4.18 -19.34
C SER A 133 -25.58 3.33 -20.59
N GLY A 134 -26.07 2.09 -20.41
CA GLY A 134 -26.53 1.22 -21.50
C GLY A 134 -25.76 -0.09 -21.70
N SER A 135 -24.66 -0.31 -20.99
CA SER A 135 -23.90 -1.55 -21.12
C SER A 135 -24.35 -2.68 -20.19
N LEU A 136 -24.48 -3.88 -20.78
CA LEU A 136 -24.96 -5.11 -20.15
C LEU A 136 -23.89 -6.21 -20.03
N THR A 137 -22.64 -5.97 -20.48
CA THR A 137 -21.61 -7.02 -20.51
C THR A 137 -20.96 -7.21 -19.14
N MET A 138 -20.63 -8.47 -18.78
CA MET A 138 -19.96 -8.79 -17.51
C MET A 138 -18.62 -8.07 -17.34
N GLU A 139 -17.86 -7.89 -18.42
CA GLU A 139 -16.54 -7.20 -18.42
C GLU A 139 -16.63 -5.71 -18.10
N GLN A 140 -17.84 -5.13 -18.03
CA GLN A 140 -18.02 -3.72 -17.64
C GLN A 140 -18.62 -3.57 -16.25
N ARG A 141 -18.81 -4.69 -15.54
CA ARG A 141 -19.29 -4.72 -14.16
C ARG A 141 -18.23 -5.32 -13.25
N PRO A 142 -18.10 -4.85 -12.01
CA PRO A 142 -17.21 -5.49 -11.09
C PRO A 142 -17.81 -6.84 -10.67
N TRP A 143 -16.97 -7.86 -10.65
CA TRP A 143 -17.36 -9.21 -10.23
C TRP A 143 -16.25 -9.90 -9.45
N CYS A 144 -16.66 -10.85 -8.62
CA CYS A 144 -15.76 -11.71 -7.86
C CYS A 144 -16.11 -13.17 -8.12
N LEU A 145 -15.11 -13.97 -8.45
CA LEU A 145 -15.25 -15.41 -8.71
C LEU A 145 -14.40 -16.19 -7.71
N PHE A 146 -15.07 -16.95 -6.86
CA PHE A 146 -14.43 -17.77 -5.85
C PHE A 146 -14.74 -19.25 -6.05
N TYR A 147 -13.71 -20.06 -5.80
CA TYR A 147 -13.84 -21.50 -5.65
C TYR A 147 -13.43 -21.90 -4.24
N THR A 148 -13.93 -23.04 -3.74
CA THR A 148 -13.44 -23.59 -2.45
C THR A 148 -11.92 -23.76 -2.40
N SER A 149 -11.28 -24.02 -3.54
CA SER A 149 -9.83 -24.11 -3.69
C SER A 149 -9.10 -22.78 -3.46
N VAL A 150 -9.74 -21.63 -3.73
CA VAL A 150 -9.16 -20.29 -3.53
C VAL A 150 -8.91 -20.04 -2.04
N LEU A 151 -9.72 -20.63 -1.14
CA LEU A 151 -9.49 -20.53 0.29
C LEU A 151 -8.17 -21.19 0.71
N LYS A 152 -7.86 -22.37 0.16
CA LYS A 152 -6.56 -23.03 0.37
C LYS A 152 -5.40 -22.20 -0.18
N PHE A 153 -5.64 -21.44 -1.25
CA PHE A 153 -4.67 -20.51 -1.78
C PHE A 153 -4.43 -19.32 -0.83
N ALA A 154 -5.48 -18.73 -0.25
CA ALA A 154 -5.34 -17.63 0.70
C ALA A 154 -4.45 -18.03 1.90
N ASP A 155 -4.57 -19.28 2.36
CA ASP A 155 -3.68 -19.85 3.39
C ASP A 155 -2.22 -19.93 2.91
N LYS A 156 -1.97 -20.44 1.69
CA LYS A 156 -0.61 -20.46 1.10
C LYS A 156 -0.01 -19.05 0.98
N LEU A 157 -0.79 -18.10 0.48
CA LEU A 157 -0.37 -16.70 0.34
C LEU A 157 -0.01 -16.11 1.71
N ARG A 158 -0.83 -16.34 2.73
CA ARG A 158 -0.57 -15.91 4.10
C ARG A 158 0.75 -16.48 4.64
N VAL A 159 1.02 -17.77 4.42
CA VAL A 159 2.29 -18.39 4.83
C VAL A 159 3.47 -17.69 4.14
N CYS A 160 3.39 -17.43 2.84
CA CYS A 160 4.45 -16.73 2.10
C CYS A 160 4.64 -15.29 2.61
N LEU A 161 3.57 -14.53 2.86
CA LEU A 161 3.62 -13.14 3.34
C LEU A 161 4.14 -13.01 4.77
N SER A 162 3.96 -14.04 5.60
CA SER A 162 4.38 -14.04 7.00
C SER A 162 5.82 -14.50 7.21
N GLN A 163 6.44 -15.16 6.21
CA GLN A 163 7.83 -15.56 6.32
C GLN A 163 8.77 -14.38 6.10
N ILE A 164 9.71 -14.23 7.03
CA ILE A 164 10.78 -13.24 6.92
C ILE A 164 11.85 -13.83 6.02
N PRO A 165 12.16 -13.22 4.86
CA PRO A 165 13.27 -13.68 4.04
C PRO A 165 14.55 -13.57 4.87
N ARG A 166 15.26 -14.69 5.04
CA ARG A 166 16.55 -14.68 5.73
C ARG A 166 17.55 -13.89 4.89
N PRO A 167 18.24 -12.89 5.45
CA PRO A 167 19.24 -12.15 4.70
C PRO A 167 20.35 -13.08 4.24
N ILE A 168 20.63 -13.10 2.93
CA ILE A 168 21.60 -14.03 2.34
C ILE A 168 23.05 -13.53 2.56
N ARG A 169 23.25 -12.24 2.92
CA ARG A 169 24.57 -11.61 3.16
C ARG A 169 24.49 -10.51 4.22
N ARG A 170 24.49 -10.86 5.51
CA ARG A 170 24.56 -9.90 6.64
C ARG A 170 25.46 -10.44 7.74
N GLY A 171 25.99 -9.55 8.57
CA GLY A 171 26.80 -9.90 9.73
C GLY A 171 28.25 -9.45 9.59
N THR A 172 29.00 -9.68 10.66
CA THR A 172 30.43 -9.35 10.78
C THR A 172 31.27 -9.96 9.67
N PHE A 173 30.97 -11.20 9.25
CA PHE A 173 31.66 -11.88 8.15
C PHE A 173 31.54 -11.13 6.80
N TYR A 174 30.40 -10.49 6.55
CA TYR A 174 30.17 -9.71 5.33
C TYR A 174 30.45 -8.21 5.50
N GLN A 175 30.97 -7.78 6.66
CA GLN A 175 31.17 -6.38 7.04
C GLN A 175 29.91 -5.50 6.83
N TYR A 176 28.71 -6.12 6.88
CA TYR A 176 27.46 -5.45 6.60
C TYR A 176 26.46 -5.71 7.73
N ASN A 177 26.37 -4.74 8.63
CA ASN A 177 25.46 -4.72 9.77
C ASN A 177 24.44 -3.60 9.59
N PRO A 178 23.39 -3.79 8.76
CA PRO A 178 22.40 -2.74 8.53
C PRO A 178 21.62 -2.45 9.83
N PRO A 179 21.26 -1.18 10.08
CA PRO A 179 20.44 -0.82 11.22
C PRO A 179 19.08 -1.54 11.16
N ARG A 180 18.55 -1.91 12.34
CA ARG A 180 17.23 -2.55 12.43
C ARG A 180 16.15 -1.55 12.02
N LYS A 181 15.55 -1.77 10.85
CA LYS A 181 14.37 -1.00 10.41
C LYS A 181 13.15 -1.43 11.22
N PRO A 182 12.34 -0.50 11.76
CA PRO A 182 11.08 -0.87 12.40
C PRO A 182 10.17 -1.55 11.38
N HIS A 183 9.42 -2.56 11.83
CA HIS A 183 8.39 -3.19 10.99
C HIS A 183 7.32 -2.15 10.60
N PHE A 184 6.77 -2.25 9.39
CA PHE A 184 5.72 -1.35 8.90
C PHE A 184 4.55 -1.21 9.89
N GLY A 185 4.09 -2.32 10.47
CA GLY A 185 3.02 -2.30 11.47
C GLY A 185 3.35 -1.49 12.74
N ARG A 186 4.63 -1.30 13.09
CA ARG A 186 5.05 -0.40 14.18
C ARG A 186 4.97 1.07 13.80
N LEU A 187 5.09 1.40 12.52
CA LEU A 187 4.94 2.78 12.05
C LEU A 187 3.45 3.14 11.89
N LEU A 188 2.62 2.18 11.48
CA LEU A 188 1.20 2.39 11.25
C LEU A 188 0.46 2.79 12.54
N GLN A 189 0.06 4.05 12.63
CA GLN A 189 -0.75 4.59 13.73
C GLN A 189 -2.24 4.51 13.41
N SER A 190 -2.61 4.78 12.16
CA SER A 190 -3.98 4.62 11.69
C SER A 190 -4.01 4.14 10.26
N LEU A 191 -4.99 3.31 9.96
CA LEU A 191 -5.33 2.87 8.62
C LEU A 191 -6.84 3.03 8.45
N GLU A 192 -7.22 3.93 7.54
CA GLU A 192 -8.59 4.06 7.07
C GLU A 192 -8.69 3.43 5.69
N PHE A 193 -9.69 2.59 5.51
CA PHE A 193 -9.91 1.85 4.30
C PHE A 193 -11.38 2.00 3.88
N SER A 194 -11.62 2.40 2.64
CA SER A 194 -12.97 2.49 2.07
C SER A 194 -13.01 1.83 0.71
N ILE A 195 -14.01 0.96 0.50
CA ILE A 195 -14.39 0.46 -0.82
C ILE A 195 -15.81 0.94 -1.10
N ASN A 196 -16.01 1.54 -2.27
CA ASN A 196 -17.32 1.92 -2.79
C ASN A 196 -17.52 1.26 -4.16
N ILE A 197 -18.46 0.33 -4.26
CA ILE A 197 -18.80 -0.40 -5.48
C ILE A 197 -20.30 -0.22 -5.77
N PRO A 198 -20.71 0.32 -6.93
CA PRO A 198 -22.13 0.61 -7.20
C PRO A 198 -23.00 -0.64 -7.35
N GLN A 199 -22.43 -1.75 -7.80
CA GLN A 199 -23.09 -3.05 -7.92
C GLN A 199 -22.02 -4.11 -8.10
N LEU A 200 -22.04 -5.17 -7.30
CA LEU A 200 -21.07 -6.29 -7.39
C LEU A 200 -21.79 -7.61 -7.68
N GLU A 201 -21.27 -8.38 -8.65
CA GLU A 201 -21.65 -9.77 -8.91
C GLU A 201 -20.67 -10.72 -8.21
N LEU A 202 -21.15 -11.45 -7.20
CA LEU A 202 -20.35 -12.41 -6.45
C LEU A 202 -20.77 -13.82 -6.84
N ILE A 203 -19.82 -14.57 -7.40
CA ILE A 203 -20.03 -15.93 -7.88
C ILE A 203 -19.12 -16.85 -7.06
N PHE A 204 -19.73 -17.77 -6.33
CA PHE A 204 -19.03 -18.81 -5.59
C PHE A 204 -19.40 -20.17 -6.13
N TRP A 205 -18.41 -20.96 -6.55
CA TRP A 205 -18.59 -22.35 -6.98
C TRP A 205 -17.89 -23.31 -6.03
N VAL A 206 -18.53 -24.45 -5.74
CA VAL A 206 -17.89 -25.49 -4.90
C VAL A 206 -16.65 -26.05 -5.58
N SER A 207 -16.64 -26.16 -6.90
CA SER A 207 -15.45 -26.54 -7.68
C SER A 207 -15.59 -26.09 -9.14
N TYR A 208 -14.49 -26.12 -9.90
CA TYR A 208 -14.55 -25.85 -11.35
C TYR A 208 -15.49 -26.80 -12.10
N ALA A 209 -15.37 -28.10 -11.80
CA ALA A 209 -16.11 -29.16 -12.50
C ALA A 209 -17.59 -29.22 -12.10
N LYS A 210 -17.92 -28.87 -10.85
CA LYS A 210 -19.29 -28.81 -10.35
C LYS A 210 -19.70 -27.35 -10.17
N ARG A 211 -20.45 -26.82 -11.14
CA ARG A 211 -21.11 -25.49 -11.10
C ARG A 211 -22.29 -25.46 -10.12
N THR A 212 -22.13 -26.11 -8.98
CA THR A 212 -23.06 -26.00 -7.84
C THR A 212 -22.46 -24.95 -6.92
N GLY A 213 -23.24 -23.96 -6.56
CA GLY A 213 -22.72 -22.81 -5.84
C GLY A 213 -23.77 -21.73 -5.66
N VAL A 214 -23.30 -20.53 -5.37
CA VAL A 214 -24.14 -19.37 -5.06
C VAL A 214 -23.73 -18.24 -5.99
N HIS A 215 -24.71 -17.65 -6.66
CA HIS A 215 -24.54 -16.42 -7.42
C HIS A 215 -25.36 -15.33 -6.73
N VAL A 216 -24.68 -14.29 -6.25
CA VAL A 216 -25.29 -13.15 -5.55
C VAL A 216 -25.03 -11.90 -6.35
N LYS A 217 -26.10 -11.20 -6.73
CA LYS A 217 -26.01 -9.84 -7.27
C LYS A 217 -26.37 -8.86 -6.18
N THR A 218 -25.48 -7.92 -5.91
CA THR A 218 -25.66 -6.91 -4.88
C THR A 218 -26.09 -5.56 -5.49
N GLY A 219 -26.69 -4.71 -4.66
CA GLY A 219 -26.81 -3.28 -4.95
C GLY A 219 -25.49 -2.55 -4.63
N PRO A 220 -25.54 -1.24 -4.32
CA PRO A 220 -24.38 -0.50 -3.86
C PRO A 220 -23.77 -1.14 -2.61
N VAL A 221 -22.48 -1.45 -2.67
CA VAL A 221 -21.67 -2.00 -1.58
C VAL A 221 -20.70 -0.93 -1.12
N GLN A 222 -20.79 -0.56 0.15
CA GLN A 222 -19.82 0.28 0.82
C GLN A 222 -19.22 -0.48 1.99
N VAL A 223 -17.89 -0.59 2.00
CA VAL A 223 -17.13 -1.19 3.10
C VAL A 223 -16.21 -0.12 3.65
N ILE A 224 -16.31 0.16 4.94
CA ILE A 224 -15.43 1.10 5.63
C ILE A 224 -14.78 0.36 6.79
N GLY A 225 -13.45 0.37 6.82
CA GLY A 225 -12.64 -0.18 7.89
C GLY A 225 -11.76 0.91 8.47
N LYS A 226 -11.78 1.05 9.78
CA LYS A 226 -10.90 1.98 10.49
C LYS A 226 -10.12 1.22 11.55
N LEU A 227 -8.80 1.18 11.38
CA LEU A 227 -7.87 0.65 12.34
C LEU A 227 -7.14 1.83 13.00
N GLN A 228 -7.25 1.93 14.31
CA GLN A 228 -6.46 2.86 15.10
C GLN A 228 -5.60 2.08 16.07
N ARG A 229 -4.30 2.35 16.02
CA ARG A 229 -3.34 1.80 16.96
C ARG A 229 -2.97 2.89 17.96
N LYS A 230 -3.39 2.70 19.21
CA LYS A 230 -2.91 3.48 20.35
C LYS A 230 -1.83 2.65 21.04
N ILE A 231 -0.61 3.17 21.14
CA ILE A 231 0.41 2.58 21.99
C ILE A 231 0.28 3.25 23.35
N GLU A 232 -0.08 2.46 24.37
CA GLU A 232 -0.10 2.92 25.75
C GLU A 232 1.35 3.24 26.21
N ASN A 233 1.52 4.32 26.97
CA ASN A 233 2.80 4.84 27.48
C ASN A 233 3.71 5.59 26.49
N GLU A 234 3.22 6.06 25.35
CA GLU A 234 3.97 7.00 24.53
C GLU A 234 3.72 8.47 24.93
N ILE A 235 4.80 9.18 25.23
CA ILE A 235 4.80 10.64 25.43
C ILE A 235 4.46 11.27 24.07
N LYS A 236 3.28 11.88 23.96
CA LYS A 236 2.89 12.67 22.77
C LYS A 236 3.85 13.85 22.63
N VAL A 237 4.80 13.76 21.72
CA VAL A 237 5.56 14.94 21.29
C VAL A 237 4.61 15.77 20.43
N HIS A 238 4.03 16.81 21.01
CA HIS A 238 3.21 17.76 20.28
C HIS A 238 4.06 18.40 19.18
N ARG A 239 3.54 18.45 17.94
CA ARG A 239 4.11 19.29 16.88
C ARG A 239 4.17 20.72 17.43
N LEU A 240 5.37 21.24 17.65
CA LEU A 240 5.59 22.66 17.90
C LEU A 240 5.34 23.40 16.58
N ILE A 241 4.08 23.66 16.29
CA ILE A 241 3.68 24.68 15.31
C ILE A 241 3.42 25.94 16.12
N GLU A 242 4.49 26.56 16.61
CA GLU A 242 4.42 27.99 16.92
C GLU A 242 4.74 28.73 15.62
N LYS A 243 3.68 29.24 14.98
CA LYS A 243 3.84 30.36 14.06
C LYS A 243 4.43 31.50 14.88
N ALA A 244 5.70 31.83 14.65
CA ALA A 244 6.28 33.06 15.18
C ALA A 244 5.38 34.24 14.75
N PRO A 245 4.90 35.10 15.66
CA PRO A 245 4.23 36.31 15.26
C PRO A 245 5.29 37.25 14.66
N SER A 246 5.14 37.52 13.37
CA SER A 246 5.83 38.60 12.68
C SER A 246 5.34 39.94 13.22
N ASN A 247 5.95 40.44 14.29
CA ASN A 247 5.82 41.83 14.75
C ASN A 247 7.17 42.52 14.61
N PHE A 248 7.47 42.97 13.39
CA PHE A 248 8.36 44.11 13.19
C PHE A 248 7.50 45.37 13.39
N TYR A 249 7.66 46.05 14.51
CA TYR A 249 7.44 47.49 14.57
C TYR A 249 8.77 48.14 14.93
N LEU A 250 9.38 48.76 13.93
CA LEU A 250 10.30 49.86 14.14
C LEU A 250 9.54 50.96 14.89
N ASN A 251 10.01 51.35 16.07
CA ASN A 251 9.76 52.69 16.58
C ASN A 251 11.10 53.40 16.67
N SER A 252 11.25 54.33 15.74
CA SER A 252 12.13 55.48 15.82
C SER A 252 11.76 56.34 17.02
N SER A 253 12.73 56.65 17.88
CA SER A 253 12.86 57.91 18.63
C SER A 253 14.33 58.06 19.00
#